data_AF-A0A4Z2IY57-F1
#
_entry.id   AF-A0A4Z2IY57-F1
#
_cell.length_a   1.000
_cell.length_b   1.000
_cell.length_c   1.000
_cell.angle_alpha   90.00
_cell.angle_beta   90.00
_cell.angle_gamma   90.00
#
_symmetry.space_group_name_H-M   'P 1'
#
loop_
_entity.id
_entity.type
_entity.pdbx_description
1 polymer ?
#
loop_
_entity_poly.entity_id
_entity_poly.type
_entity_poly.pdbx_seq_one_letter_code
_entity_poly.pdbx_strand_id
1 'polypeptide(L)'
;MKPKVLRSWCRQILKGLHFLHTRTPPIVHRDLKCDNIFITGPTGSVKIGDLGLATLMRTSFAKSVIGTPEFMAPEMYEEHYDESVDVYAFGMCMLEMATSEYPYSECQNAAQIYRKVTSGIKPASFDKVTDPEIKDIIEACIRQNKSERLSIRDLLNHAFFGEDTGVRVELAEEDRGTQDCLALRIWVEDPKKLKGKHKDNEAIEFSYDLENDSAEEVALEMVRYRFNLGQSS
;
A
#
# COMPACT_ATOMS: atom_id res chain seq x y z
N MET A 1 0.07 16.56 6.91
CA MET A 1 -0.91 15.56 7.42
C MET A 1 -0.31 14.76 8.59
N LYS A 2 -1.08 14.23 9.55
CA LYS A 2 -0.52 13.34 10.60
C LYS A 2 -0.06 12.00 9.98
N PRO A 3 1.14 11.46 10.31
CA PRO A 3 1.66 10.24 9.67
C PRO A 3 0.72 9.02 9.74
N LYS A 4 0.03 8.83 10.88
CA LYS A 4 -0.96 7.75 11.04
C LYS A 4 -2.16 7.88 10.09
N VAL A 5 -2.60 9.11 9.80
CA VAL A 5 -3.71 9.37 8.88
C VAL A 5 -3.27 9.10 7.45
N LEU A 6 -2.09 9.61 7.06
CA LEU A 6 -1.49 9.36 5.73
C LEU A 6 -1.37 7.87 5.46
N ARG A 7 -0.73 7.12 6.36
CA ARG A 7 -0.60 5.66 6.28
C ARG A 7 -1.96 4.98 6.12
N SER A 8 -2.94 5.35 6.95
CA SER A 8 -4.28 4.77 6.92
C SER A 8 -5.00 5.03 5.61
N TRP A 9 -4.94 6.27 5.10
CA TRP A 9 -5.59 6.67 3.86
C TRP A 9 -4.95 6.02 2.64
N CYS A 10 -3.62 6.06 2.52
CA CYS A 10 -2.89 5.39 1.46
C CYS A 10 -3.21 3.88 1.42
N ARG A 11 -3.21 3.21 2.58
CA ARG A 11 -3.57 1.79 2.67
C ARG A 11 -5.00 1.50 2.22
N GLN A 12 -5.94 2.38 2.54
CA GLN A 12 -7.34 2.26 2.09
C GLN A 12 -7.48 2.47 0.59
N ILE A 13 -6.74 3.42 0.00
CA ILE A 13 -6.67 3.62 -1.45
C ILE A 13 -6.10 2.36 -2.12
N LEU A 14 -4.99 1.82 -1.62
CA LEU A 14 -4.40 0.58 -2.12
C LEU A 14 -5.38 -0.60 -2.05
N LYS A 15 -6.11 -0.76 -0.94
CA LYS A 15 -7.16 -1.79 -0.82
C LYS A 15 -8.29 -1.57 -1.85
N GLY A 16 -8.68 -0.33 -2.09
CA GLY A 16 -9.67 0.03 -3.11
C GLY A 16 -9.21 -0.31 -4.52
N LEU A 17 -7.98 0.08 -4.89
CA LEU A 17 -7.39 -0.25 -6.19
C LEU A 17 -7.21 -1.76 -6.36
N HIS A 18 -6.72 -2.47 -5.33
CA HIS A 18 -6.61 -3.92 -5.34
C HIS A 18 -7.96 -4.59 -5.62
N PHE A 19 -9.04 -4.10 -5.00
CA PHE A 19 -10.38 -4.61 -5.26
C PHE A 19 -10.80 -4.43 -6.72
N LEU A 20 -10.51 -3.27 -7.34
CA LEU A 20 -10.81 -3.01 -8.75
C LEU A 20 -10.00 -3.92 -9.69
N HIS A 21 -8.69 -4.04 -9.44
CA HIS A 21 -7.77 -4.80 -10.29
C HIS A 21 -8.01 -6.32 -10.21
N THR A 22 -8.60 -6.80 -9.12
CA THR A 22 -8.95 -8.23 -8.93
C THR A 22 -10.35 -8.61 -9.44
N ARG A 23 -11.07 -7.69 -10.09
CA ARG A 23 -12.33 -8.05 -10.76
C ARG A 23 -12.05 -8.90 -12.01
N THR A 24 -13.08 -9.59 -12.50
CA THR A 24 -13.00 -10.39 -13.73
C THR A 24 -14.04 -9.88 -14.75
N PRO A 25 -13.62 -9.13 -15.79
CA PRO A 25 -12.26 -8.67 -16.06
C PRO A 25 -11.79 -7.54 -15.12
N PRO A 26 -10.47 -7.27 -15.01
CA PRO A 26 -9.92 -6.20 -14.19
C PRO A 26 -10.52 -4.83 -14.56
N ILE A 27 -10.76 -4.00 -13.53
CA ILE A 27 -11.20 -2.61 -13.71
C ILE A 27 -10.01 -1.70 -13.44
N VAL A 28 -9.66 -0.85 -14.40
CA VAL A 28 -8.63 0.20 -14.23
C VAL A 28 -9.33 1.55 -14.05
N HIS A 29 -8.90 2.33 -13.06
CA HIS A 29 -9.54 3.60 -12.71
C HIS A 29 -9.24 4.70 -13.73
N ARG A 30 -7.98 4.86 -14.13
CA ARG A 30 -7.50 5.79 -15.18
C ARG A 30 -7.61 7.29 -14.90
N ASP A 31 -8.21 7.70 -13.79
CA ASP A 31 -8.27 9.10 -13.34
C ASP A 31 -8.22 9.17 -11.81
N LEU A 32 -7.38 8.34 -11.21
CA LEU A 32 -7.14 8.41 -9.78
C LEU A 32 -6.37 9.70 -9.48
N LYS A 33 -6.92 10.52 -8.58
CA LYS A 33 -6.34 11.78 -8.11
C LYS A 33 -6.95 12.14 -6.77
N CYS A 34 -6.35 13.08 -6.05
CA CYS A 34 -6.86 13.51 -4.75
C CYS A 34 -8.31 14.04 -4.81
N ASP A 35 -8.72 14.70 -5.90
CA ASP A 35 -10.10 15.17 -6.09
C ASP A 35 -11.13 14.03 -6.19
N ASN A 36 -10.71 12.85 -6.64
CA ASN A 36 -11.56 11.67 -6.79
C ASN A 36 -11.49 10.73 -5.56
N ILE A 37 -10.84 11.16 -4.47
CA ILE A 37 -10.72 10.42 -3.21
C ILE A 37 -11.52 11.17 -2.13
N PHE A 38 -12.69 10.62 -1.80
CA PHE A 38 -13.61 11.23 -0.85
C PHE A 38 -13.30 10.80 0.58
N ILE A 39 -13.31 11.75 1.52
CA ILE A 39 -13.06 11.50 2.93
C ILE A 39 -14.37 11.52 3.72
N THR A 40 -14.56 10.58 4.65
CA THR A 40 -15.72 10.58 5.56
C THR A 40 -15.55 11.54 6.74
N GLY A 41 -14.33 12.03 6.95
CA GLY A 41 -13.97 13.05 7.94
C GLY A 41 -12.45 13.17 8.08
N PRO A 42 -11.93 14.16 8.84
CA PRO A 42 -10.49 14.42 8.97
C PRO A 42 -9.66 13.26 9.55
N THR A 43 -10.30 12.35 10.28
CA THR A 43 -9.70 11.12 10.83
C THR A 43 -10.45 9.87 10.37
N GLY A 44 -11.34 10.02 9.38
CA GLY A 44 -12.22 8.97 8.89
C GLY A 44 -11.55 8.07 7.85
N SER A 45 -12.40 7.30 7.17
CA SER A 45 -12.03 6.50 6.01
C SER A 45 -12.03 7.31 4.71
N VAL A 46 -11.32 6.80 3.71
CA VAL A 46 -11.32 7.31 2.35
C VAL A 46 -12.03 6.35 1.41
N LYS A 47 -12.66 6.89 0.37
CA LYS A 47 -13.37 6.14 -0.67
C LYS A 47 -12.95 6.67 -2.03
N ILE A 48 -12.52 5.76 -2.89
CA ILE A 48 -12.27 6.03 -4.30
C ILE A 48 -13.63 6.26 -4.97
N GLY A 49 -13.79 7.38 -5.66
CA GLY A 49 -14.97 7.71 -6.44
C GLY A 49 -14.62 8.04 -7.88
N ASP A 50 -15.60 8.60 -8.60
CA ASP A 50 -15.53 8.95 -10.02
C ASP A 50 -14.88 7.89 -10.93
N LEU A 51 -15.52 6.74 -10.99
CA LEU A 51 -15.23 5.69 -11.97
C LEU A 51 -15.84 6.03 -13.36
N GLY A 52 -16.22 7.28 -13.62
CA GLY A 52 -16.81 7.71 -14.91
C GLY A 52 -15.87 7.49 -16.09
N LEU A 53 -14.57 7.44 -15.80
CA LEU A 53 -13.51 7.10 -16.74
C LEU A 53 -12.93 5.71 -16.49
N ALA A 54 -13.50 4.89 -15.62
CA ALA A 54 -13.01 3.52 -15.45
C ALA A 54 -13.36 2.67 -16.68
N THR A 55 -12.58 1.63 -16.95
CA THR A 55 -12.90 0.68 -18.02
C THR A 55 -12.52 -0.74 -17.64
N LEU A 56 -13.34 -1.68 -18.13
CA LEU A 56 -13.07 -3.10 -18.07
C LEU A 56 -11.97 -3.45 -19.09
N MET A 57 -10.85 -3.98 -18.62
CA MET A 57 -9.77 -4.49 -19.47
C MET A 57 -10.22 -5.82 -20.13
N ARG A 58 -11.00 -5.74 -21.22
CA ARG A 58 -11.38 -6.90 -22.05
C ARG A 58 -10.24 -7.36 -22.98
N THR A 59 -9.30 -6.46 -23.25
CA THR A 59 -8.02 -6.66 -23.92
C THR A 59 -6.94 -6.06 -23.03
N SER A 60 -5.68 -6.49 -23.14
CA SER A 60 -4.58 -6.05 -22.25
C SER A 60 -4.24 -4.55 -22.26
N PHE A 61 -4.97 -3.73 -23.04
CA PHE A 61 -4.71 -2.30 -23.26
C PHE A 61 -6.01 -1.52 -23.55
N ALA A 62 -6.08 -0.25 -23.16
CA ALA A 62 -7.22 0.65 -23.40
C ALA A 62 -6.84 1.91 -24.21
N LYS A 63 -7.72 2.33 -25.14
CA LYS A 63 -7.45 3.39 -26.15
C LYS A 63 -8.20 4.70 -25.86
N SER A 64 -7.55 5.67 -25.20
CA SER A 64 -7.93 7.10 -25.17
C SER A 64 -7.02 7.90 -24.23
N VAL A 65 -6.68 9.14 -24.61
CA VAL A 65 -6.00 10.12 -23.75
C VAL A 65 -7.05 10.86 -22.92
N ILE A 66 -7.19 10.48 -21.65
CA ILE A 66 -8.10 11.10 -20.69
C ILE A 66 -7.37 11.15 -19.33
N GLY A 67 -7.63 12.17 -18.53
CA GLY A 67 -7.13 12.29 -17.16
C GLY A 67 -6.58 13.67 -16.84
N THR A 68 -5.99 13.77 -15.66
CA THR A 68 -5.37 14.99 -15.13
C THR A 68 -3.84 14.87 -15.28
N PRO A 69 -3.14 15.69 -16.09
CA PRO A 69 -1.74 15.48 -16.49
C PRO A 69 -0.75 15.20 -15.36
N GLU A 70 -0.97 15.80 -14.19
CA GLU A 70 -0.15 15.66 -13.00
C GLU A 70 -0.15 14.24 -12.42
N PHE A 71 -1.23 13.49 -12.64
CA PHE A 71 -1.44 12.13 -12.13
C PHE A 71 -1.31 11.06 -13.22
N MET A 72 -1.19 11.47 -14.49
CA MET A 72 -1.10 10.54 -15.62
C MET A 72 0.30 9.94 -15.76
N ALA A 73 0.34 8.61 -15.90
CA ALA A 73 1.58 7.88 -16.22
C ALA A 73 2.01 8.17 -17.67
N PRO A 74 3.33 8.13 -17.99
CA PRO A 74 3.83 8.47 -19.33
C PRO A 74 3.23 7.62 -20.46
N GLU A 75 2.98 6.34 -20.23
CA GLU A 75 2.40 5.43 -21.23
C GLU A 75 0.90 5.69 -21.51
N MET A 76 0.22 6.52 -20.70
CA MET A 76 -1.17 6.91 -20.98
C MET A 76 -1.29 7.75 -22.26
N TYR A 77 -0.21 8.41 -22.67
CA TYR A 77 -0.15 9.15 -23.94
C TYR A 77 0.02 8.23 -25.17
N GLU A 78 0.42 6.98 -24.98
CA GLU A 78 0.65 6.00 -26.04
C GLU A 78 -0.56 5.07 -26.27
N GLU A 79 -1.66 5.28 -25.54
CA GLU A 79 -2.92 4.49 -25.61
C GLU A 79 -2.74 2.97 -25.37
N HIS A 80 -1.60 2.55 -24.81
CA HIS A 80 -1.28 1.16 -24.49
C HIS A 80 -0.81 1.05 -23.04
N TYR A 81 -1.77 0.97 -22.13
CA TYR A 81 -1.52 0.91 -20.71
C TYR A 81 -2.35 -0.16 -20.00
N ASP A 82 -1.89 -0.56 -18.83
CA ASP A 82 -2.47 -1.58 -17.95
C ASP A 82 -2.78 -0.96 -16.57
N GLU A 83 -3.07 -1.78 -15.57
CA GLU A 83 -3.44 -1.33 -14.23
C GLU A 83 -2.32 -0.58 -13.48
N SER A 84 -1.07 -0.66 -13.96
CA SER A 84 0.07 0.05 -13.35
C SER A 84 -0.01 1.57 -13.45
N VAL A 85 -0.90 2.12 -14.30
CA VAL A 85 -1.17 3.57 -14.34
C VAL A 85 -1.83 4.04 -13.05
N ASP A 86 -2.67 3.21 -12.43
CA ASP A 86 -3.30 3.54 -11.15
C ASP A 86 -2.27 3.53 -10.00
N VAL A 87 -1.19 2.74 -10.13
CA VAL A 87 -0.06 2.75 -9.18
C VAL A 87 0.73 4.06 -9.30
N TYR A 88 1.01 4.51 -10.51
CA TYR A 88 1.66 5.81 -10.73
C TYR A 88 0.81 6.95 -10.15
N ALA A 89 -0.50 6.95 -10.45
CA ALA A 89 -1.43 7.93 -9.93
C ALA A 89 -1.54 7.89 -8.39
N PHE A 90 -1.48 6.70 -7.79
CA PHE A 90 -1.39 6.54 -6.34
C PHE A 90 -0.13 7.19 -5.76
N GLY A 91 1.03 7.01 -6.41
CA GLY A 91 2.28 7.65 -6.02
C GLY A 91 2.17 9.19 -6.02
N MET A 92 1.50 9.76 -7.02
CA MET A 92 1.23 11.20 -7.09
C MET A 92 0.25 11.67 -6.01
N CYS A 93 -0.80 10.91 -5.70
CA CYS A 93 -1.68 11.20 -4.57
C CYS A 93 -0.95 11.16 -3.22
N MET A 94 -0.06 10.17 -3.04
CA MET A 94 0.76 10.05 -1.83
C MET A 94 1.75 11.22 -1.71
N LEU A 95 2.34 11.66 -2.81
CA LEU A 95 3.19 12.85 -2.87
C LEU A 95 2.43 14.11 -2.45
N GLU A 96 1.24 14.33 -3.00
CA GLU A 96 0.40 15.49 -2.65
C GLU A 96 0.01 15.45 -1.16
N MET A 97 -0.43 14.30 -0.63
CA MET A 97 -0.79 14.18 0.78
C MET A 97 0.42 14.37 1.73
N ALA A 98 1.61 13.93 1.32
CA ALA A 98 2.84 14.05 2.10
C ALA A 98 3.36 15.50 2.14
N THR A 99 3.32 16.19 1.00
CA THR A 99 3.87 17.54 0.84
C THR A 99 2.85 18.65 1.10
N SER A 100 1.55 18.33 1.02
CA SER A 100 0.45 19.31 0.97
C SER A 100 0.59 20.32 -0.17
N GLU A 101 1.29 19.92 -1.25
CA GLU A 101 1.51 20.71 -2.46
C GLU A 101 1.05 19.93 -3.68
N TYR A 102 0.41 20.62 -4.62
CA TYR A 102 -0.04 20.02 -5.87
C TYR A 102 1.17 19.61 -6.74
N PRO A 103 1.25 18.36 -7.24
CA PRO A 103 2.37 17.91 -8.06
C PRO A 103 2.53 18.77 -9.32
N TYR A 104 3.78 19.03 -9.70
CA TYR A 104 4.14 19.88 -10.84
C TYR A 104 3.59 21.32 -10.81
N SER A 105 3.26 21.87 -9.63
CA SER A 105 2.82 23.26 -9.48
C SER A 105 3.84 24.31 -10.00
N GLU A 106 5.09 23.92 -10.23
CA GLU A 106 6.09 24.75 -10.89
C GLU A 106 5.90 24.88 -12.42
N CYS A 107 5.00 24.10 -13.02
CA CYS A 107 4.65 24.17 -14.44
C CYS A 107 3.48 25.13 -14.69
N GLN A 108 3.53 25.87 -15.80
CA GLN A 108 2.50 26.84 -16.20
C GLN A 108 1.35 26.22 -16.99
N ASN A 109 1.55 25.05 -17.58
CA ASN A 109 0.55 24.37 -18.41
C ASN A 109 0.84 22.87 -18.56
N ALA A 110 -0.17 22.13 -19.01
CA ALA A 110 -0.12 20.69 -19.25
C ALA A 110 1.01 20.25 -20.19
N ALA A 111 1.38 21.06 -21.20
CA ALA A 111 2.45 20.72 -22.14
C ALA A 111 3.85 20.73 -21.47
N GLN A 112 4.06 21.54 -20.43
CA GLN A 112 5.27 21.49 -19.62
C GLN A 112 5.31 20.23 -18.75
N ILE A 113 4.17 19.84 -18.16
CA ILE A 113 4.04 18.61 -17.37
C ILE A 113 4.33 17.38 -18.24
N TYR A 114 3.68 17.28 -19.39
CA TYR A 114 3.90 16.22 -20.37
C TYR A 114 5.38 16.03 -20.70
N ARG A 115 6.09 17.13 -21.01
CA ARG A 115 7.53 17.08 -21.33
C ARG A 115 8.38 16.58 -20.16
N LYS A 116 8.06 16.98 -18.93
CA LYS A 116 8.78 16.51 -17.74
C LYS A 116 8.53 15.03 -17.48
N VAL A 117 7.26 14.62 -17.46
CA VAL A 117 6.84 13.24 -17.22
C VAL A 117 7.48 12.29 -18.24
N THR A 118 7.41 12.62 -19.53
CA THR A 118 8.01 11.79 -20.60
C THR A 118 9.54 11.82 -20.62
N SER A 119 10.17 12.81 -19.97
CA SER A 119 11.62 12.89 -19.77
C SER A 119 12.09 12.29 -18.44
N GLY A 120 11.19 11.71 -17.64
CA GLY A 120 11.52 11.15 -16.32
C GLY A 120 11.87 12.19 -15.25
N ILE A 121 11.52 13.47 -15.47
CA ILE A 121 11.77 14.56 -14.52
C ILE A 121 10.60 14.61 -13.53
N LYS A 122 10.91 14.40 -12.25
CA LYS A 122 9.92 14.37 -11.15
C LYS A 122 9.43 15.78 -10.77
N PRO A 123 8.27 15.89 -10.09
CA PRO A 123 7.80 17.15 -9.52
C PRO A 123 8.82 17.76 -8.55
N ALA A 124 8.94 19.08 -8.53
CA ALA A 124 9.82 19.75 -7.55
C ALA A 124 9.43 19.46 -6.09
N SER A 125 8.15 19.16 -5.82
CA SER A 125 7.66 18.76 -4.50
C SER A 125 8.21 17.41 -4.03
N PHE A 126 8.67 16.53 -4.93
CA PHE A 126 9.26 15.25 -4.56
C PHE A 126 10.50 15.40 -3.65
N ASP A 127 11.32 16.43 -3.90
CA ASP A 127 12.49 16.71 -3.06
C ASP A 127 12.15 17.32 -1.69
N LYS A 128 10.89 17.73 -1.50
CA LYS A 128 10.38 18.24 -0.23
C LYS A 128 9.86 17.13 0.69
N VAL A 129 9.81 15.88 0.23
CA VAL A 129 9.43 14.73 1.07
C VAL A 129 10.57 14.48 2.06
N THR A 130 10.30 14.71 3.35
CA THR A 130 11.30 14.63 4.42
C THR A 130 11.49 13.23 5.00
N ASP A 131 10.46 12.39 4.90
CA ASP A 131 10.49 11.02 5.41
C ASP A 131 11.05 10.09 4.32
N PRO A 132 12.21 9.42 4.55
CA PRO A 132 12.85 8.59 3.55
C PRO A 132 11.99 7.39 3.13
N GLU A 133 11.26 6.76 4.05
CA GLU A 133 10.41 5.61 3.74
C GLU A 133 9.25 6.02 2.83
N ILE A 134 8.63 7.17 3.11
CA ILE A 134 7.60 7.76 2.24
C ILE A 134 8.18 8.12 0.87
N LYS A 135 9.38 8.72 0.84
CA LYS A 135 10.04 9.12 -0.41
C LYS A 135 10.35 7.91 -1.29
N ASP A 136 10.84 6.83 -0.70
CA ASP A 136 11.15 5.58 -1.42
C ASP A 136 9.90 4.91 -1.97
N ILE A 137 8.78 4.89 -1.22
CA ILE A 137 7.50 4.38 -1.72
C ILE A 137 7.00 5.19 -2.91
N ILE A 138 7.02 6.53 -2.80
CA ILE A 138 6.59 7.42 -3.89
C ILE A 138 7.45 7.17 -5.13
N GLU A 139 8.78 7.15 -4.99
CA GLU A 139 9.74 6.87 -6.06
C GLU A 139 9.42 5.55 -6.77
N ALA A 140 9.17 4.50 -6.00
CA ALA A 140 8.87 3.18 -6.51
C ALA A 140 7.51 3.10 -7.22
N CYS A 141 6.56 4.00 -6.92
CA CYS A 141 5.29 4.11 -7.64
C CYS A 141 5.40 4.95 -8.92
N ILE A 142 6.17 6.05 -8.92
CA ILE A 142 6.21 7.03 -10.03
C ILE A 142 7.33 6.77 -11.04
N ARG A 143 7.87 5.54 -11.11
CA ARG A 143 8.89 5.19 -12.08
C ARG A 143 8.39 5.34 -13.52
N GLN A 144 9.27 5.83 -14.39
CA GLN A 144 8.97 6.03 -15.81
C GLN A 144 8.66 4.70 -16.50
N ASN A 145 9.51 3.70 -16.28
CA ASN A 145 9.28 2.35 -16.78
C ASN A 145 8.22 1.64 -15.93
N LYS A 146 7.06 1.33 -16.53
CA LYS A 146 5.94 0.70 -15.83
C LYS A 146 6.28 -0.66 -15.21
N SER A 147 7.19 -1.43 -15.79
CA SER A 147 7.58 -2.74 -15.26
C SER A 147 8.42 -2.67 -13.99
N GLU A 148 8.93 -1.50 -13.64
CA GLU A 148 9.73 -1.28 -12.44
C GLU A 148 8.89 -0.74 -11.27
N ARG A 149 7.61 -0.43 -11.50
CA ARG A 149 6.71 0.04 -10.45
C ARG A 149 6.37 -1.11 -9.51
N LEU A 150 6.26 -0.82 -8.21
CA LEU A 150 5.77 -1.80 -7.25
C LEU A 150 4.34 -2.23 -7.59
N SER A 151 4.03 -3.52 -7.43
CA SER A 151 2.64 -3.96 -7.51
C SER A 151 1.86 -3.48 -6.28
N ILE A 152 0.54 -3.36 -6.41
CA ILE A 152 -0.32 -3.04 -5.26
C ILE A 152 -0.18 -4.07 -4.14
N ARG A 153 0.04 -5.35 -4.50
CA ARG A 153 0.27 -6.42 -3.51
C ARG A 153 1.54 -6.17 -2.71
N ASP A 154 2.63 -5.79 -3.39
CA ASP A 154 3.91 -5.52 -2.73
C ASP A 154 3.80 -4.25 -1.86
N LEU A 155 3.07 -3.23 -2.34
CA LEU A 155 2.76 -2.03 -1.55
C LEU A 155 1.95 -2.39 -0.30
N LEU A 156 0.90 -3.20 -0.40
CA LEU A 156 0.11 -3.59 0.78
C LEU A 156 0.92 -4.39 1.82
N ASN A 157 1.97 -5.08 1.39
CA ASN A 157 2.88 -5.84 2.25
C ASN A 157 4.09 -5.02 2.75
N HIS A 158 4.27 -3.79 2.26
CA HIS A 158 5.38 -2.93 2.70
C HIS A 158 5.22 -2.55 4.18
N ALA A 159 6.33 -2.54 4.94
CA ALA A 159 6.34 -2.29 6.38
C ALA A 159 5.60 -0.99 6.78
N PHE A 160 5.80 0.10 6.04
CA PHE A 160 5.03 1.33 6.17
C PHE A 160 3.51 1.13 6.25
N PHE A 161 2.93 0.24 5.44
CA PHE A 161 1.50 -0.03 5.39
C PHE A 161 1.05 -1.19 6.28
N GLY A 162 1.99 -1.84 6.99
CA GLY A 162 1.70 -2.87 7.97
C GLY A 162 0.62 -2.41 8.95
N GLU A 163 -0.35 -3.29 9.21
CA GLU A 163 -1.30 -3.05 10.28
C GLU A 163 -0.53 -3.05 11.60
N ASP A 164 -0.74 -2.01 12.39
CA ASP A 164 -0.32 -2.01 13.79
C ASP A 164 -1.31 -2.90 14.54
N THR A 165 -1.08 -4.21 14.42
CA THR A 165 -1.88 -5.31 14.99
C THR A 165 -1.72 -5.39 16.51
N GLY A 166 -0.84 -4.58 17.10
CA GLY A 166 -0.46 -4.68 18.51
C GLY A 166 0.37 -5.93 18.82
N VAL A 167 0.83 -6.65 17.78
CA VAL A 167 1.71 -7.82 17.92
C VAL A 167 2.89 -7.75 16.96
N ARG A 168 4.06 -8.21 17.41
CA ARG A 168 5.29 -8.31 16.61
C ARG A 168 5.84 -9.73 16.68
N VAL A 169 6.20 -10.32 15.55
CA VAL A 169 6.88 -11.62 15.50
C VAL A 169 8.35 -11.39 15.16
N GLU A 170 9.25 -12.04 15.89
CA GLU A 170 10.69 -12.04 15.65
C GLU A 170 11.28 -13.44 15.81
N LEU A 171 12.51 -13.65 15.34
CA LEU A 171 13.27 -14.86 15.64
C LEU A 171 13.62 -14.88 17.13
N ALA A 172 13.30 -15.98 17.81
CA ALA A 172 13.68 -16.22 19.20
C ALA A 172 15.15 -16.61 19.33
N GLU A 173 15.72 -17.22 18.28
CA GLU A 173 17.10 -17.68 18.19
C GLU A 173 17.71 -17.31 16.82
N GLU A 174 19.04 -17.21 16.73
CA GLU A 174 19.71 -16.96 15.45
C GLU A 174 19.47 -18.13 14.47
N ASP A 175 18.91 -17.82 13.31
CA ASP A 175 18.79 -18.79 12.21
C ASP A 175 20.15 -19.00 11.55
N ARG A 176 20.61 -20.27 11.53
CA ARG A 176 21.87 -20.69 10.90
C ARG A 176 21.68 -21.17 9.46
N GLY A 177 20.45 -21.14 8.93
CA GLY A 177 20.11 -21.52 7.56
C GLY A 177 20.18 -23.03 7.29
N THR A 178 20.29 -23.85 8.33
CA THR A 178 20.35 -25.32 8.24
C THR A 178 19.19 -26.02 8.94
N GLN A 179 18.23 -25.26 9.47
CA GLN A 179 17.10 -25.77 10.22
C GLN A 179 15.82 -25.58 9.41
N ASP A 180 15.04 -26.65 9.26
CA ASP A 180 13.74 -26.60 8.59
C ASP A 180 12.64 -26.02 9.51
N CYS A 181 13.00 -25.68 10.75
CA CYS A 181 12.10 -25.17 11.76
C CYS A 181 12.70 -23.93 12.45
N LEU A 182 11.95 -22.83 12.45
CA LEU A 182 12.34 -21.57 13.08
C LEU A 182 11.79 -21.50 14.51
N ALA A 183 12.62 -21.07 15.46
CA ALA A 183 12.15 -20.62 16.76
C ALA A 183 11.70 -19.16 16.65
N LEU A 184 10.40 -18.91 16.81
CA LEU A 184 9.79 -17.58 16.71
C LEU A 184 9.25 -17.13 18.07
N ARG A 185 9.26 -15.81 18.29
CA ARG A 185 8.66 -15.16 19.45
C ARG A 185 7.65 -14.11 18.97
N ILE A 186 6.42 -14.20 19.45
CA ILE A 186 5.40 -13.16 19.27
C ILE A 186 5.29 -12.31 20.54
N TRP A 187 5.46 -11.01 20.39
CA TRP A 187 5.28 -9.98 21.41
C TRP A 187 3.91 -9.34 21.31
N VAL A 188 3.26 -9.11 22.45
CA VAL A 188 2.11 -8.21 22.57
C VAL A 188 2.61 -6.81 22.92
N GLU A 189 2.60 -5.92 21.94
CA GLU A 189 3.05 -4.52 22.08
C GLU A 189 1.90 -3.57 22.48
N ASP A 190 0.65 -3.86 22.08
CA ASP A 190 -0.53 -3.08 22.47
C ASP A 190 -1.70 -4.00 22.86
N PRO A 191 -1.78 -4.40 24.16
CA PRO A 191 -2.88 -5.23 24.68
C PRO A 191 -4.28 -4.69 24.40
N LYS A 192 -4.45 -3.37 24.22
CA LYS A 192 -5.77 -2.75 24.03
C LYS A 192 -6.37 -3.07 22.66
N LYS A 193 -5.55 -3.52 21.71
CA LYS A 193 -5.98 -3.93 20.37
C LYS A 193 -6.36 -5.41 20.30
N LEU A 194 -6.05 -6.18 21.32
CA LEU A 194 -6.34 -7.61 21.38
C LEU A 194 -7.60 -7.86 22.22
N LYS A 195 -8.38 -8.87 21.81
CA LYS A 195 -9.53 -9.32 22.59
C LYS A 195 -9.06 -10.25 23.71
N GLY A 196 -9.25 -9.85 24.96
CA GLY A 196 -8.96 -10.68 26.13
C GLY A 196 -8.16 -9.92 27.19
N LYS A 197 -7.76 -10.62 28.25
CA LYS A 197 -6.81 -10.09 29.24
C LYS A 197 -5.40 -10.43 28.78
N HIS A 198 -4.69 -9.44 28.26
CA HIS A 198 -3.27 -9.55 27.89
C HIS A 198 -2.44 -8.68 28.84
N LYS A 199 -1.24 -9.16 29.20
CA LYS A 199 -0.28 -8.37 29.98
C LYS A 199 0.54 -7.49 29.03
N ASP A 200 0.98 -6.34 29.51
CA ASP A 200 2.00 -5.55 28.78
C ASP A 200 3.27 -6.39 28.63
N ASN A 201 3.85 -6.38 27.43
CA ASN A 201 5.04 -7.15 27.05
C ASN A 201 4.90 -8.67 27.23
N GLU A 202 3.68 -9.21 27.09
CA GLU A 202 3.48 -10.65 27.02
C GLU A 202 4.17 -11.20 25.75
N ALA A 203 5.01 -12.23 25.92
CA ALA A 203 5.70 -12.90 24.82
C ALA A 203 5.36 -14.39 24.81
N ILE A 204 5.15 -14.95 23.62
CA ILE A 204 4.92 -16.39 23.42
C ILE A 204 5.95 -16.88 22.41
N GLU A 205 6.69 -17.93 22.77
CA GLU A 205 7.61 -18.61 21.87
C GLU A 205 6.93 -19.83 21.26
N PHE A 206 7.19 -20.07 19.99
CA PHE A 206 6.66 -21.18 19.22
C PHE A 206 7.62 -21.57 18.11
N SER A 207 7.54 -22.82 17.67
CA SER A 207 8.25 -23.32 16.51
C SER A 207 7.42 -23.13 15.24
N TYR A 208 8.06 -22.88 14.11
CA TYR A 208 7.43 -22.79 12.79
C TYR A 208 8.23 -23.61 11.78
N ASP A 209 7.65 -24.71 11.30
CA ASP A 209 8.19 -25.56 10.24
C ASP A 209 7.99 -24.89 8.87
N LEU A 210 9.09 -24.60 8.18
CA LEU A 210 9.09 -23.85 6.91
C LEU A 210 8.42 -24.61 5.76
N GLU A 211 8.33 -25.94 5.84
CA GLU A 211 7.75 -26.79 4.80
C GLU A 211 6.29 -27.15 5.11
N ASN A 212 5.99 -27.39 6.38
CA ASN A 212 4.73 -28.00 6.80
C ASN A 212 3.75 -27.01 7.43
N ASP A 213 4.21 -25.90 8.00
CA ASP A 213 3.32 -24.96 8.69
C ASP A 213 2.81 -23.84 7.78
N SER A 214 1.55 -23.47 8.00
CA SER A 214 0.98 -22.20 7.54
C SER A 214 0.78 -21.23 8.71
N ALA A 215 0.97 -19.93 8.45
CA ALA A 215 0.78 -18.89 9.45
C ALA A 215 -0.63 -18.90 10.05
N GLU A 216 -1.65 -19.20 9.23
CA GLU A 216 -3.04 -19.32 9.67
C GLU A 216 -3.26 -20.49 10.63
N GLU A 217 -2.69 -21.67 10.36
CA GLU A 217 -2.84 -22.84 11.22
C GLU A 217 -2.15 -22.64 12.57
N VAL A 218 -0.91 -22.15 12.55
CA VAL A 218 -0.17 -21.82 13.78
C VAL A 218 -0.91 -20.77 14.61
N ALA A 219 -1.48 -19.74 13.97
CA ALA A 219 -2.30 -18.75 14.66
C ALA A 219 -3.57 -19.36 15.29
N LEU A 220 -4.23 -20.31 14.60
CA LEU A 220 -5.38 -21.03 15.14
C LEU A 220 -5.00 -21.91 16.35
N GLU A 221 -3.82 -22.54 16.33
CA GLU A 221 -3.30 -23.30 17.46
C GLU A 221 -3.04 -22.42 18.68
N MET A 222 -2.43 -21.24 18.49
CA MET A 222 -2.23 -20.28 19.58
C MET A 222 -3.54 -19.84 20.23
N VAL A 223 -4.59 -19.63 19.42
CA VAL A 223 -5.93 -19.32 19.93
C VAL A 223 -6.47 -20.48 20.77
N ARG A 224 -6.38 -21.73 20.27
CA ARG A 224 -6.82 -22.94 21.00
C ARG A 224 -6.07 -23.13 22.31
N TYR A 225 -4.76 -22.92 22.32
CA TYR A 225 -3.92 -23.08 23.51
C TYR A 225 -4.34 -22.11 24.62
N ARG A 226 -4.65 -20.85 24.26
CA ARG A 226 -5.20 -19.86 25.22
C ARG A 226 -6.61 -20.19 25.70
N PHE A 227 -7.47 -20.77 24.86
CA PHE A 227 -8.81 -21.21 25.27
C PHE A 227 -8.74 -22.31 26.35
N ASN A 228 -7.78 -23.24 26.24
CA ASN A 228 -7.63 -24.33 27.21
C ASN A 228 -7.10 -23.86 28.57
N LEU A 229 -6.21 -22.86 28.60
CA LEU A 229 -5.77 -22.24 29.86
C LEU A 229 -6.91 -21.49 30.58
N GLY A 230 -7.90 -20.98 29.85
CA GLY A 230 -9.07 -20.30 30.40
C GLY A 230 -10.16 -21.20 31.01
N GLN A 231 -10.08 -22.53 30.81
CA GLN A 231 -10.97 -23.51 31.47
C GLN A 231 -10.31 -24.23 32.65
N SER A 232 -9.07 -23.85 33.00
CA SER A 232 -8.28 -24.50 34.05
C SER A 232 -8.29 -23.75 35.40
N SER A 233 -9.21 -22.79 35.59
CA SER A 233 -9.33 -21.98 36.82
C SER A 233 -10.71 -22.04 37.43
#